data_AF-A0A946B5X1-F1
#
_entry.id   AF-A0A946B5X1-F1
#
_cell.length_a   1.000
_cell.length_b   1.000
_cell.length_c   1.000
_cell.angle_alpha   90.00
_cell.angle_beta   90.00
_cell.angle_gamma   90.00
#
_symmetry.space_group_name_H-M   'P 1'
#
loop_
_entity.id
_entity.type
_entity.pdbx_description
1 polymer ?
#
loop_
_entity_poly.entity_id
_entity_poly.type
_entity_poly.pdbx_seq_one_letter_code
_entity_poly.pdbx_strand_id
1 'polypeptide(L)'
;LKTSGLNPEKTNWALPLNKPPFVAYSATGGITFTFGGVKVSESAAVIGVDWRPIPGLFACGEMVGGLFHGNYPGGSGLVSGAVFGKIAGKSAAAAAQA
;
A
#
# COMPACT_ATOMS: atom_id res chain seq x y z
N LEU A 1 3.19 35.14 -1.33
CA LEU A 1 2.03 35.09 -0.42
C LEU A 1 2.26 33.99 0.62
N LYS A 2 3.10 34.27 1.62
CA LYS A 2 3.32 33.38 2.76
C LYS A 2 2.79 34.11 4.00
N THR A 3 1.94 33.45 4.79
CA THR A 3 1.60 33.90 6.14
C THR A 3 2.70 33.38 7.07
N SER A 4 3.31 34.25 7.85
CA SER A 4 4.44 33.93 8.74
C SER A 4 4.04 34.11 10.21
N GLY A 5 4.70 33.39 11.12
CA GLY A 5 4.46 33.53 12.56
C GLY A 5 3.33 32.65 13.08
N LEU A 6 3.06 31.53 12.39
CA LEU A 6 2.06 30.55 12.80
C LEU A 6 2.75 29.36 13.49
N ASN A 7 2.10 28.74 14.46
CA ASN A 7 2.56 27.50 15.07
C ASN A 7 1.42 26.46 15.07
N PRO A 8 1.45 25.45 14.19
CA PRO A 8 2.50 25.15 13.20
C PRO A 8 2.50 26.13 12.01
N GLU A 9 3.66 26.26 11.37
CA GLU A 9 3.78 27.03 10.13
C GLU A 9 2.87 26.46 9.03
N LYS A 10 2.37 27.32 8.15
CA LYS A 10 1.53 26.92 7.03
C LYS A 10 2.31 25.97 6.11
N THR A 11 1.80 24.76 5.89
CA THR A 11 2.37 23.80 4.94
C THR A 11 2.18 24.29 3.51
N ASN A 12 3.08 23.90 2.61
CA ASN A 12 2.99 24.28 1.20
C ASN A 12 1.64 23.82 0.60
N TRP A 13 1.06 24.64 -0.28
CA TRP A 13 -0.21 24.42 -1.00
C TRP A 13 -1.54 24.62 -0.22
N ALA A 14 -1.51 25.13 1.01
CA ALA A 14 -2.77 25.44 1.70
C ALA A 14 -3.52 26.64 1.07
N LEU A 15 -4.75 26.39 0.61
CA LEU A 15 -5.66 27.40 0.05
C LEU A 15 -6.28 28.29 1.15
N PRO A 16 -6.64 29.55 0.84
CA PRO A 16 -7.34 30.41 1.79
C PRO A 16 -8.76 29.88 2.06
N LEU A 17 -9.13 29.78 3.34
CA LEU A 17 -10.48 29.41 3.79
C LEU A 17 -11.27 30.68 4.11
N ASN A 18 -11.89 31.31 3.10
CA ASN A 18 -12.53 32.62 3.24
C ASN A 18 -13.98 32.69 2.73
N LYS A 19 -14.57 31.54 2.39
CA LYS A 19 -15.97 31.44 1.95
C LYS A 19 -16.72 30.45 2.84
N PRO A 20 -17.84 30.87 3.47
CA PRO A 20 -18.69 29.97 4.25
C PRO A 20 -19.50 29.02 3.34
N PRO A 21 -20.08 27.93 3.88
CA PRO A 21 -20.01 27.49 5.28
C PRO A 21 -18.65 26.85 5.62
N PHE A 22 -18.14 27.16 6.81
CA PHE A 22 -16.94 26.51 7.34
C PHE A 22 -17.32 25.16 7.96
N VAL A 23 -16.49 24.16 7.75
CA VAL A 23 -16.69 22.80 8.26
C VAL A 23 -15.46 22.33 9.02
N ALA A 24 -15.68 21.51 10.04
CA ALA A 24 -14.63 20.86 10.81
C ALA A 24 -15.00 19.39 11.02
N TYR A 25 -13.98 18.53 11.01
CA TYR A 25 -14.13 17.09 11.23
C TYR A 25 -13.13 16.65 12.30
N SER A 26 -13.58 15.80 13.22
CA SER A 26 -12.67 15.15 14.16
C SER A 26 -11.90 14.06 13.42
N ALA A 27 -10.57 14.12 13.47
CA ALA A 27 -9.70 13.09 12.93
C ALA A 27 -8.91 12.44 14.06
N THR A 28 -8.80 11.12 14.03
CA THR A 28 -7.95 10.33 14.92
C THR A 28 -7.15 9.33 14.10
N GLY A 29 -5.99 8.93 14.61
CA GLY A 29 -5.19 7.87 13.99
C GLY A 29 -5.91 6.52 14.06
N GLY A 30 -5.70 5.71 13.03
CA GLY A 30 -6.16 4.33 12.95
C GLY A 30 -5.17 3.48 12.16
N ILE A 31 -5.23 2.17 12.34
CA ILE A 31 -4.43 1.23 11.53
C ILE A 31 -4.96 1.31 10.11
N THR A 32 -4.11 1.72 9.16
CA THR A 32 -4.51 1.80 7.74
C THR A 32 -4.30 0.46 7.04
N PHE A 33 -3.12 -0.14 7.18
CA PHE A 33 -2.77 -1.46 6.64
C PHE A 33 -1.47 -1.98 7.26
N THR A 34 -1.12 -3.23 6.97
CA THR A 34 0.09 -3.89 7.46
C THR A 34 1.18 -3.94 6.39
N PHE A 35 2.44 -3.70 6.77
CA PHE A 35 3.58 -3.87 5.86
C PHE A 35 4.05 -5.32 5.75
N GLY A 36 3.74 -6.12 6.76
CA GLY A 36 3.96 -7.56 6.74
C GLY A 36 2.95 -8.27 5.85
N GLY A 37 3.22 -9.56 5.61
CA GLY A 37 2.39 -10.42 4.78
C GLY A 37 3.12 -11.74 4.54
N VAL A 38 2.55 -12.59 3.69
CA VAL A 38 3.21 -13.82 3.25
C VAL A 38 4.39 -13.47 2.34
N LYS A 39 5.46 -14.25 2.45
CA LYS A 39 6.58 -14.17 1.51
C LYS A 39 6.13 -14.73 0.17
N VAL A 40 6.44 -14.03 -0.92
CA VAL A 40 6.20 -14.49 -2.28
C VAL A 40 7.47 -14.47 -3.11
N SER A 41 7.53 -15.32 -4.13
CA SER A 41 8.54 -15.23 -5.19
C SER A 41 8.24 -14.07 -6.17
N GLU A 42 9.14 -13.85 -7.13
CA GLU A 42 8.91 -12.91 -8.24
C GLU A 42 7.71 -13.31 -9.13
N SER A 43 7.34 -14.59 -9.14
CA SER A 43 6.13 -15.11 -9.79
C SER A 43 4.89 -15.07 -8.90
N ALA A 44 4.95 -14.38 -7.76
CA ALA A 44 3.91 -14.27 -6.76
C ALA A 44 3.46 -15.60 -6.12
N ALA A 45 4.27 -16.66 -6.24
CA ALA A 45 4.02 -17.94 -5.57
C ALA A 45 4.32 -17.80 -4.07
N VAL A 46 3.42 -18.27 -3.21
CA VAL A 46 3.60 -18.18 -1.76
C VAL A 46 4.71 -19.13 -1.31
N ILE A 47 5.64 -18.62 -0.52
CA ILE A 47 6.76 -19.38 0.02
C ILE A 47 6.36 -19.94 1.39
N GLY A 48 6.38 -21.26 1.52
CA GLY A 48 6.14 -21.97 2.76
C GLY A 48 7.28 -21.80 3.77
N VAL A 49 7.04 -22.30 4.98
CA VAL A 49 8.04 -22.29 6.08
C VAL A 49 9.25 -23.17 5.80
N ASP A 50 9.15 -24.10 4.86
CA ASP A 50 10.26 -24.91 4.36
C ASP A 50 11.07 -24.19 3.25
N TRP A 51 10.81 -22.91 3.02
CA TRP A 51 11.42 -22.06 2.01
C TRP A 51 11.17 -22.51 0.56
N ARG A 52 10.13 -23.32 0.34
CA ARG A 52 9.72 -23.75 -1.00
C ARG A 52 8.40 -23.12 -1.40
N PRO A 53 8.14 -22.91 -2.71
CA PRO A 53 6.82 -22.51 -3.18
C PRO A 53 5.76 -23.55 -2.81
N ILE A 54 4.62 -23.09 -2.32
CA ILE A 54 3.44 -23.94 -2.12
C ILE A 54 2.74 -24.12 -3.47
N PRO A 55 2.65 -25.35 -4.01
CA PRO A 55 2.07 -25.57 -5.34
C PRO A 55 0.64 -25.07 -5.44
N GLY A 56 0.35 -24.31 -6.50
CA GLY A 56 -0.98 -23.75 -6.77
C GLY A 56 -1.38 -22.55 -5.92
N LEU A 57 -0.54 -22.09 -4.98
CA LEU A 57 -0.87 -20.97 -4.09
C LEU A 57 -0.10 -19.70 -4.48
N PHE A 58 -0.84 -18.65 -4.83
CA PHE A 58 -0.32 -17.34 -5.22
C PHE A 58 -0.95 -16.24 -4.37
N ALA A 59 -0.21 -15.15 -4.13
CA ALA A 59 -0.71 -14.00 -3.36
C ALA A 59 -0.34 -12.67 -4.00
N CYS A 60 -1.19 -11.67 -3.81
CA CYS A 60 -0.99 -10.31 -4.29
C CYS A 60 -1.63 -9.29 -3.33
N GLY A 61 -1.41 -8.00 -3.57
CA GLY A 61 -1.98 -6.93 -2.73
C GLY A 61 -1.34 -6.89 -1.34
N GLU A 62 -2.12 -6.48 -0.34
CA GLU A 62 -1.64 -6.33 1.04
C GLU A 62 -1.27 -7.66 1.72
N MET A 63 -1.61 -8.80 1.10
CA MET A 63 -1.11 -10.11 1.55
C MET A 63 0.39 -10.27 1.31
N VAL A 64 1.01 -9.51 0.40
CA VAL A 64 2.43 -9.63 0.08
C VAL A 64 3.28 -8.89 1.11
N GLY A 65 4.12 -9.63 1.83
CA GLY A 65 5.08 -9.06 2.75
C GLY A 65 6.39 -8.65 2.08
N GLY A 66 7.13 -7.75 2.75
CA GLY A 66 8.52 -7.40 2.37
C GLY A 66 8.67 -6.25 1.37
N LEU A 67 7.55 -5.63 0.96
CA LEU A 67 7.55 -4.44 0.10
C LEU A 67 7.91 -3.15 0.82
N PHE A 68 7.45 -3.00 2.07
CA PHE A 68 7.62 -1.79 2.86
C PHE A 68 8.29 -2.12 4.20
N HIS A 69 9.17 -1.22 4.65
CA HIS A 69 9.86 -1.35 5.93
C HIS A 69 10.06 0.04 6.54
N GLY A 70 9.68 0.23 7.81
CA GLY A 70 9.77 1.51 8.52
C GLY A 70 8.74 2.57 8.07
N ASN A 71 8.54 2.76 6.77
CA ASN A 71 7.54 3.66 6.20
C ASN A 71 7.03 3.14 4.85
N TYR A 72 5.94 3.72 4.33
CA TYR A 72 5.44 3.48 2.99
C TYR A 72 5.37 4.78 2.17
N PRO A 73 5.79 4.78 0.90
CA PRO A 73 5.53 5.89 0.00
C PRO A 73 4.03 6.02 -0.29
N GLY A 74 3.44 7.18 -0.03
CA GLY A 74 2.01 7.42 -0.29
C GLY A 74 1.60 7.00 -1.71
N GLY A 75 0.55 6.18 -1.82
CA GLY A 75 0.02 5.68 -3.09
C GLY A 75 0.70 4.42 -3.65
N SER A 76 1.84 3.98 -3.11
CA SER A 76 2.53 2.77 -3.60
C SER A 76 1.75 1.47 -3.38
N GLY A 77 0.86 1.41 -2.37
CA GLY A 77 0.03 0.24 -2.08
C GLY A 77 -0.89 -0.15 -3.25
N LEU A 78 -1.53 0.84 -3.88
CA LEU A 78 -2.39 0.61 -5.06
C LEU A 78 -1.58 0.09 -6.26
N VAL A 79 -0.39 0.65 -6.46
CA VAL A 79 0.53 0.23 -7.53
C VAL A 79 1.00 -1.20 -7.28
N SER A 80 1.39 -1.52 -6.04
CA SER A 80 1.76 -2.88 -5.64
C SER A 80 0.64 -3.87 -5.92
N GLY A 81 -0.59 -3.55 -5.50
CA GLY A 81 -1.77 -4.39 -5.75
C GLY A 81 -2.00 -4.66 -7.24
N ALA A 82 -1.90 -3.64 -8.09
CA ALA A 82 -2.07 -3.80 -9.54
C ALA A 82 -0.95 -4.65 -10.16
N VAL A 83 0.31 -4.42 -9.78
CA VAL A 83 1.47 -5.13 -10.34
C VAL A 83 1.48 -6.59 -9.90
N PHE A 84 1.43 -6.86 -8.60
CA PHE A 84 1.41 -8.23 -8.08
C PHE A 84 0.13 -8.96 -8.47
N GLY A 85 -1.00 -8.27 -8.57
CA GLY A 85 -2.26 -8.86 -9.07
C GLY A 85 -2.12 -9.39 -10.49
N LYS A 86 -1.49 -8.61 -11.39
CA LYS A 86 -1.20 -9.05 -12.76
C LYS A 86 -0.23 -10.23 -12.80
N ILE A 87 0.82 -10.21 -11.98
CA ILE A 87 1.80 -11.29 -11.89
C ILE A 87 1.14 -12.57 -11.38
N ALA A 88 0.49 -12.51 -10.21
CA ALA A 88 -0.18 -13.65 -9.59
C ALA A 88 -1.24 -14.26 -10.51
N GLY A 89 -2.06 -13.44 -11.16
CA GLY A 89 -3.07 -13.93 -12.10
C GLY A 89 -2.47 -14.67 -13.29
N LYS A 90 -1.40 -14.12 -13.90
CA LYS A 90 -0.70 -14.79 -15.02
C LYS A 90 -0.04 -16.09 -14.58
N SER A 91 0.63 -16.09 -13.43
CA SER A 91 1.33 -17.26 -12.92
C SER A 91 0.37 -18.37 -12.49
N ALA A 92 -0.76 -18.02 -11.86
CA ALA A 92 -1.81 -18.96 -11.53
C ALA A 92 -2.43 -19.59 -12.79
N ALA A 93 -2.71 -18.78 -13.82
CA ALA A 93 -3.26 -19.28 -15.09
C ALA A 93 -2.29 -20.23 -15.80
N ALA A 94 -0.99 -19.91 -15.83
CA ALA A 94 0.02 -20.79 -16.41
C ALA A 94 0.17 -22.10 -15.64
N ALA A 95 0.15 -22.05 -14.30
CA ALA A 95 0.25 -23.23 -13.45
C ALA A 95 -0.95 -24.18 -13.58
N ALA A 96 -2.15 -23.65 -13.87
CA ALA A 96 -3.35 -24.46 -14.07
C ALA A 96 -3.39 -25.19 -15.42
N GLN A 97 -2.52 -24.84 -16.37
CA GLN A 97 -2.44 -25.45 -17.70
C GLN A 97 -1.34 -26.52 -17.80
N ALA A 98 -0.51 -26.67 -16.77
CA ALA A 98 0.58 -27.64 -16.66
C ALA A 98 0.09 -28.94 -16.01
#